data_AF-A0A5K1JXQ3-F1
#
_entry.id   AF-A0A5K1JXQ3-F1
#
_cell.length_a   1.000
_cell.length_b   1.000
_cell.length_c   1.000
_cell.angle_alpha   90.00
_cell.angle_beta   90.00
_cell.angle_gamma   90.00
#
_symmetry.space_group_name_H-M   'P 1'
#
loop_
_entity.id
_entity.type
_entity.pdbx_description
1 polymer ?
#
loop_
_entity_poly.entity_id
_entity_poly.type
_entity_poly.pdbx_seq_one_letter_code
_entity_poly.pdbx_strand_id
1 'polypeptide(L)'
;MDDATDEMARIRQLLRPPPIPGLQDWGIPSEPTEPCDEAIRAKVNNFLALKRDAENPRHFNDSLMSNRAFRNPHLYTKLVEFVDVDERTTNFPKHIWDPTDMKEEWYADRIAEAQKARSEATSASQHSSQRSRIDFTAGSSSSAHRQRVEAGKPGRHQPYNPSNRGGAYRSAGEGVLGGGYGKGRDRSRWG
;
A
#
# COMPACT_ATOMS: atom_id res chain seq x y z
N MET A 1 43.04 5.65 34.42
CA MET A 1 42.61 5.15 33.10
C MET A 1 41.08 4.98 33.11
N ASP A 2 40.37 5.93 33.72
CA ASP A 2 38.99 5.73 34.22
C ASP A 2 37.97 6.71 33.61
N ASP A 3 38.45 7.60 32.73
CA ASP A 3 37.69 8.72 32.16
C ASP A 3 36.67 8.23 31.11
N ALA A 4 37.06 7.28 30.25
CA ALA A 4 36.17 6.71 29.22
C ALA A 4 35.03 5.87 29.83
N THR A 5 35.28 5.19 30.94
CA THR A 5 34.25 4.45 31.69
C THR A 5 33.27 5.39 32.39
N ASP A 6 33.76 6.53 32.91
CA ASP A 6 32.92 7.57 33.52
C ASP A 6 32.07 8.28 32.44
N GLU A 7 32.65 8.59 31.28
CA GLU A 7 31.93 9.19 30.16
C GLU A 7 30.79 8.29 29.67
N MET A 8 31.05 7.00 29.47
CA MET A 8 30.01 6.02 29.09
C MET A 8 28.93 5.89 30.16
N ALA A 9 29.28 5.95 31.44
CA ALA A 9 28.30 5.92 32.53
C ALA A 9 27.40 7.17 32.51
N ARG A 10 27.98 8.36 32.30
CA ARG A 10 27.24 9.62 32.16
C ARG A 10 26.31 9.63 30.95
N ILE A 11 26.78 9.16 29.80
CA ILE A 11 25.96 9.05 28.59
C ILE A 11 24.79 8.10 28.83
N ARG A 12 25.04 6.94 29.43
CA ARG A 12 23.97 6.00 29.80
C ARG A 12 22.97 6.63 30.76
N GLN A 13 23.41 7.45 31.70
CA GLN A 13 22.52 8.14 32.63
C GLN A 13 21.65 9.19 31.91
N LEU A 14 22.21 9.95 30.97
CA LEU A 14 21.49 10.96 30.20
C LEU A 14 20.51 10.37 29.18
N LEU A 15 20.84 9.22 28.61
CA LEU A 15 20.01 8.54 27.61
C LEU A 15 18.99 7.56 28.21
N ARG A 16 19.01 7.34 29.53
CA ARG A 16 18.01 6.50 30.19
C ARG A 16 16.67 7.22 30.20
N PRO A 17 15.60 6.59 29.69
CA PRO A 17 14.25 7.15 29.80
C PRO A 17 13.85 7.30 31.28
N PRO A 18 12.86 8.13 31.61
CA PRO A 18 12.36 8.22 32.98
C PRO A 18 11.78 6.86 33.44
N PRO A 19 11.92 6.50 34.73
CA PRO A 19 11.37 5.25 35.24
C PRO A 19 9.84 5.27 35.22
N ILE A 20 9.23 4.11 34.97
CA ILE A 20 7.77 3.94 34.97
C ILE A 20 7.35 3.50 36.39
N PRO A 21 6.41 4.21 37.05
CA PRO A 21 5.96 3.84 38.39
C PRO A 21 5.48 2.38 38.48
N GLY A 22 6.02 1.62 39.44
CA GLY A 22 5.64 0.22 39.65
C GLY A 22 6.24 -0.78 38.66
N LEU A 23 7.09 -0.34 37.70
CA LEU A 23 7.70 -1.20 36.70
C LEU A 23 9.23 -1.08 36.74
N GLN A 24 9.90 -2.15 37.16
CA GLN A 24 11.36 -2.24 37.17
C GLN A 24 11.90 -2.32 35.75
N ASP A 25 12.99 -1.60 35.46
CA ASP A 25 13.74 -1.65 34.19
C ASP A 25 12.86 -1.63 32.93
N TRP A 26 11.78 -0.84 32.94
CA TRP A 26 10.82 -0.71 31.82
C TRP A 26 10.20 -2.04 31.39
N GLY A 27 10.17 -3.04 32.27
CA GLY A 27 9.67 -4.38 31.98
C GLY A 27 10.62 -5.22 31.11
N ILE A 28 11.87 -4.77 30.93
CA ILE A 28 12.90 -5.53 30.24
C ILE A 28 13.28 -6.72 31.16
N PRO A 29 13.23 -7.96 30.67
CA PRO A 29 13.65 -9.12 31.45
C PRO A 29 15.12 -9.01 31.88
N SER A 30 15.46 -9.59 33.03
CA SER A 30 16.85 -9.73 33.45
C SER A 30 17.66 -10.50 32.41
N GLU A 31 18.94 -10.17 32.30
CA GLU A 31 19.85 -10.85 31.37
C GLU A 31 19.81 -12.37 31.57
N PRO A 32 19.65 -13.16 30.48
CA PRO A 32 19.70 -14.61 30.58
C PRO A 32 21.04 -15.08 31.15
N THR A 33 21.00 -15.98 32.13
CA THR A 33 22.23 -16.58 32.70
C THR A 33 22.72 -17.79 31.89
N GLU A 34 21.88 -18.30 30.99
CA GLU A 34 22.20 -19.48 30.19
C GLU A 34 23.29 -19.18 29.15
N PRO A 35 24.26 -20.10 28.96
CA PRO A 35 25.26 -19.94 27.91
C PRO A 35 24.60 -20.05 26.53
N CYS A 36 24.98 -19.15 25.62
CA CYS A 36 24.54 -19.20 24.23
C CYS A 36 25.04 -20.49 23.54
N ASP A 37 24.19 -21.10 22.71
CA ASP A 37 24.56 -22.24 21.87
C ASP A 37 25.85 -21.95 21.07
N GLU A 38 26.85 -22.80 21.27
CA GLU A 38 28.16 -22.65 20.67
C GLU A 38 28.12 -22.68 19.14
N ALA A 39 27.19 -23.45 18.55
CA ALA A 39 27.02 -23.53 17.11
C ALA A 39 26.52 -22.19 16.53
N ILE A 40 25.57 -21.55 17.21
CA ILE A 40 25.06 -20.23 16.81
C ILE A 40 26.15 -19.18 16.99
N ARG A 41 26.84 -19.19 18.13
CA ARG A 41 27.95 -18.27 18.42
C ARG A 41 29.05 -18.37 17.35
N ALA A 42 29.43 -19.58 16.95
CA ALA A 42 30.43 -19.80 15.90
C ALA A 42 29.97 -19.26 14.55
N LYS A 43 28.69 -19.48 14.16
CA LYS A 43 28.12 -18.92 12.93
C LYS A 43 28.16 -17.40 12.93
N VAL A 44 27.72 -16.76 14.01
CA VAL A 44 27.72 -15.29 14.15
C VAL A 44 29.14 -14.75 14.06
N ASN A 45 30.09 -15.36 14.76
CA ASN A 45 31.50 -14.95 14.71
C ASN A 45 32.09 -15.04 13.30
N ASN A 46 31.73 -16.09 12.53
CA ASN A 46 32.15 -16.22 11.14
C ASN A 46 31.61 -15.07 10.26
N PHE A 47 30.32 -14.76 10.37
CA PHE A 47 29.73 -13.63 9.62
C PHE A 47 30.36 -12.28 10.01
N LEU A 48 30.69 -12.09 11.29
CA LEU A 48 31.39 -10.89 11.75
C LEU A 48 32.81 -10.81 11.22
N ALA A 49 33.52 -11.93 11.15
CA ALA A 49 34.87 -12.00 10.57
C ALA A 49 34.84 -11.63 9.08
N LEU A 50 33.92 -12.21 8.31
CA LEU A 50 33.73 -11.89 6.88
C LEU A 50 33.38 -10.41 6.65
N LYS A 51 32.60 -9.81 7.55
CA LYS A 51 32.23 -8.39 7.47
C LYS A 51 33.39 -7.45 7.81
N ARG A 52 34.29 -7.86 8.71
CA ARG A 52 35.43 -7.06 9.19
C ARG A 52 36.73 -7.29 8.42
N ASP A 53 36.73 -8.21 7.46
CA ASP A 53 37.87 -8.46 6.59
C ASP A 53 38.27 -7.17 5.86
N ALA A 54 39.54 -6.78 6.00
CA ALA A 54 40.06 -5.52 5.48
C ALA A 54 40.34 -5.58 3.97
N GLU A 55 40.62 -6.77 3.42
CA GLU A 55 40.95 -6.93 2.00
C GLU A 55 39.70 -7.13 1.13
N ASN A 56 38.71 -7.86 1.64
CA ASN A 56 37.47 -8.14 0.92
C ASN A 56 36.27 -8.21 1.88
N PRO A 57 35.77 -7.06 2.37
CA PRO A 57 34.64 -7.02 3.27
C PRO A 57 33.38 -7.55 2.58
N ARG A 58 32.82 -8.65 3.09
CA ARG A 58 31.60 -9.25 2.55
C ARG A 58 30.42 -8.99 3.47
N HIS A 59 29.49 -8.16 3.01
CA HIS A 59 28.19 -8.00 3.66
C HIS A 59 27.20 -9.04 3.12
N PHE A 60 26.63 -9.85 4.01
CA PHE A 60 25.66 -10.88 3.62
C PHE A 60 24.46 -10.30 2.85
N ASN A 61 23.96 -9.13 3.28
CA ASN A 61 22.86 -8.47 2.58
C ASN A 61 23.19 -8.14 1.12
N ASP A 62 24.45 -7.82 0.78
CA ASP A 62 24.82 -7.50 -0.60
C ASP A 62 24.75 -8.75 -1.48
N SER A 63 25.24 -9.88 -0.94
CA SER A 63 25.14 -11.18 -1.60
C SER A 63 23.68 -11.58 -1.80
N LEU A 64 22.85 -11.36 -0.78
CA LEU A 64 21.42 -11.66 -0.81
C LEU A 64 20.66 -10.78 -1.82
N MET A 65 20.98 -9.49 -1.90
CA MET A 65 20.36 -8.56 -2.86
C MET A 65 20.83 -8.76 -4.30
N SER A 66 22.05 -9.27 -4.51
CA SER A 66 22.54 -9.63 -5.85
C SER A 66 21.76 -10.80 -6.47
N ASN A 67 21.19 -11.68 -5.61
CA ASN A 67 20.43 -12.83 -6.05
C ASN A 67 19.12 -12.41 -6.75
N ARG A 68 18.94 -12.83 -8.01
CA ARG A 68 17.73 -12.53 -8.79
C ARG A 68 16.46 -13.13 -8.17
N ALA A 69 16.55 -14.31 -7.56
CA ALA A 69 15.39 -14.94 -6.91
C ALA A 69 14.87 -14.09 -5.75
N PHE A 70 15.78 -13.46 -5.00
CA PHE A 70 15.41 -12.59 -3.87
C PHE A 70 14.67 -11.32 -4.30
N ARG A 71 14.88 -10.86 -5.55
CA ARG A 71 14.18 -9.70 -6.12
C ARG A 71 12.78 -10.02 -6.64
N ASN A 72 12.31 -11.26 -6.55
CA ASN A 72 10.95 -11.63 -6.93
C ASN A 72 9.96 -11.20 -5.83
N PRO A 73 8.97 -10.31 -6.10
CA PRO A 73 7.98 -9.91 -5.10
C PRO A 73 7.21 -11.08 -4.47
N HIS A 74 7.01 -12.17 -5.22
CA HIS A 74 6.33 -13.38 -4.73
C HIS A 74 7.21 -14.28 -3.84
N LEU A 75 8.51 -13.98 -3.68
CA LEU A 75 9.37 -14.76 -2.78
C LEU A 75 9.02 -14.46 -1.31
N TYR A 76 8.70 -13.21 -0.98
CA TYR A 76 8.45 -12.81 0.41
C TYR A 76 7.29 -13.58 1.04
N THR A 77 6.20 -13.80 0.31
CA THR A 77 5.05 -14.58 0.81
C THR A 77 5.47 -16.01 1.18
N LYS A 78 6.32 -16.65 0.36
CA LYS A 78 6.86 -17.98 0.64
C LYS A 78 7.83 -18.01 1.81
N LEU A 79 8.61 -16.95 2.00
CA LEU A 79 9.53 -16.86 3.13
C LEU A 79 8.78 -16.70 4.44
N VAL A 80 7.71 -15.89 4.46
CA VAL A 80 6.82 -15.73 5.61
C VAL A 80 6.17 -17.07 5.96
N GLU A 81 5.62 -17.77 4.96
CA GLU A 81 5.07 -19.12 5.12
C GLU A 81 6.11 -20.11 5.65
N PHE A 82 7.36 -20.06 5.15
CA PHE A 82 8.42 -20.97 5.55
C PHE A 82 8.91 -20.74 6.99
N VAL A 83 8.99 -19.49 7.42
CA VAL A 83 9.44 -19.12 8.78
C VAL A 83 8.30 -19.17 9.79
N ASP A 84 7.07 -19.46 9.34
CA ASP A 84 5.86 -19.54 10.18
C ASP A 84 5.63 -18.24 10.98
N VAL A 85 5.79 -17.10 10.30
CA VAL A 85 5.63 -15.78 10.92
C VAL A 85 4.20 -15.29 10.70
N ASP A 86 3.50 -15.00 11.81
CA ASP A 86 2.22 -14.30 11.75
C ASP A 86 2.42 -12.79 11.57
N GLU A 87 2.17 -12.31 10.35
CA GLU A 87 2.27 -10.90 9.97
C GLU A 87 1.25 -10.00 10.67
N ARG A 88 0.23 -10.57 11.31
CA ARG A 88 -0.83 -9.83 12.00
C ARG A 88 -0.57 -9.71 13.50
N THR A 89 0.47 -10.33 14.03
CA THR A 89 0.78 -10.25 15.47
C THR A 89 1.10 -8.83 15.91
N THR A 90 0.70 -8.45 17.13
CA THR A 90 0.88 -7.10 17.66
C THR A 90 1.47 -7.14 19.05
N ASN A 91 2.22 -6.10 19.42
CA ASN A 91 2.76 -5.92 20.77
C ASN A 91 1.71 -5.41 21.77
N PHE A 92 0.47 -5.19 21.35
CA PHE A 92 -0.62 -4.76 22.22
C PHE A 92 -1.41 -5.96 22.75
N PRO A 93 -1.89 -5.89 24.01
CA PRO A 93 -2.89 -6.82 24.50
C PRO A 93 -4.13 -6.86 23.60
N LYS A 94 -4.68 -8.04 23.34
CA LYS A 94 -5.85 -8.23 22.47
C LYS A 94 -7.09 -7.42 22.91
N HIS A 95 -7.23 -7.16 24.20
CA HIS A 95 -8.34 -6.33 24.71
C HIS A 95 -8.21 -4.84 24.33
N ILE A 96 -7.01 -4.38 23.98
CA ILE A 96 -6.76 -3.02 23.47
C ILE A 96 -6.89 -3.02 21.95
N TRP A 97 -6.25 -4.00 21.31
CA TRP A 97 -6.26 -4.15 19.85
C TRP A 97 -6.17 -5.61 19.47
N ASP A 98 -7.22 -6.13 18.84
CA ASP A 98 -7.21 -7.46 18.24
C ASP A 98 -7.13 -7.33 16.71
N PRO A 99 -5.98 -7.66 16.09
CA PRO A 99 -5.82 -7.63 14.65
C PRO A 99 -6.74 -8.64 13.95
N THR A 100 -7.32 -9.62 14.65
CA THR A 100 -8.21 -10.64 14.11
C THR A 100 -9.69 -10.32 14.26
N ASP A 101 -10.06 -9.24 14.97
CA ASP A 101 -11.45 -8.79 15.14
C ASP A 101 -11.96 -8.03 13.90
N MET A 102 -11.89 -8.68 12.74
CA MET A 102 -12.47 -8.16 11.50
C MET A 102 -13.91 -8.65 11.38
N LYS A 103 -14.88 -7.71 11.43
CA LYS A 103 -16.29 -8.03 11.25
C LYS A 103 -16.60 -8.34 9.80
N GLU A 104 -17.54 -9.26 9.59
CA GLU A 104 -17.92 -9.70 8.25
C GLU A 104 -18.40 -8.54 7.36
N GLU A 105 -19.15 -7.61 7.93
CA GLU A 105 -19.67 -6.41 7.26
C GLU A 105 -18.58 -5.45 6.75
N TRP A 106 -17.33 -5.59 7.20
CA TRP A 106 -16.20 -4.77 6.77
C TRP A 106 -15.46 -5.33 5.56
N TYR A 107 -15.75 -6.55 5.13
CA TYR A 107 -15.16 -7.10 3.91
C TYR A 107 -15.69 -6.37 2.68
N ALA A 108 -14.81 -6.17 1.70
CA ALA A 108 -15.12 -5.44 0.47
C ALA A 108 -16.37 -5.98 -0.23
N ASP A 109 -16.54 -7.30 -0.25
CA ASP A 109 -17.69 -7.96 -0.87
C ASP A 109 -19.01 -7.61 -0.16
N ARG A 110 -19.03 -7.66 1.18
CA ARG A 110 -20.20 -7.28 1.99
C ARG A 110 -20.53 -5.79 1.86
N ILE A 111 -19.51 -4.94 1.81
CA ILE A 111 -19.69 -3.50 1.56
C ILE A 111 -20.32 -3.28 0.17
N ALA A 112 -19.83 -3.98 -0.86
CA ALA A 112 -20.36 -3.89 -2.21
C ALA A 112 -21.81 -4.37 -2.30
N GLU A 113 -22.15 -5.49 -1.64
CA GLU A 113 -23.53 -5.98 -1.53
C GLU A 113 -24.45 -4.94 -0.88
N ALA A 114 -24.05 -4.38 0.26
CA ALA A 114 -24.83 -3.37 0.97
C ALA A 114 -24.97 -2.05 0.17
N GLN A 115 -23.97 -1.67 -0.60
CA GLN A 115 -24.04 -0.51 -1.50
C GLN A 115 -25.00 -0.77 -2.67
N LYS A 116 -24.92 -1.96 -3.28
CA LYS A 116 -25.81 -2.39 -4.36
C LYS A 116 -27.27 -2.39 -3.89
N ALA A 117 -27.57 -3.03 -2.76
CA ALA A 117 -28.92 -3.08 -2.19
C ALA A 117 -29.50 -1.68 -1.92
N ARG A 118 -28.69 -0.76 -1.37
CA ARG A 118 -29.11 0.63 -1.17
C ARG A 118 -29.40 1.37 -2.47
N SER A 119 -28.58 1.14 -3.50
CA SER A 119 -28.78 1.76 -4.82
C SER A 119 -30.06 1.28 -5.50
N GLU A 120 -30.37 -0.03 -5.40
CA GLU A 120 -31.59 -0.64 -5.93
C GLU A 120 -32.84 -0.20 -5.18
N ALA A 121 -32.77 -0.10 -3.84
CA ALA A 121 -33.88 0.43 -3.05
C ALA A 121 -34.18 1.90 -3.38
N THR A 122 -33.13 2.72 -3.57
CA THR A 122 -33.27 4.12 -3.94
C THR A 122 -33.87 4.27 -5.33
N SER A 123 -33.40 3.51 -6.32
CA SER A 123 -33.96 3.56 -7.67
C SER A 123 -35.40 3.06 -7.71
N ALA A 124 -35.74 1.97 -7.01
CA ALA A 124 -37.11 1.48 -6.91
C ALA A 124 -38.08 2.51 -6.31
N SER A 125 -37.67 3.21 -5.24
CA SER A 125 -38.48 4.28 -4.62
C SER A 125 -38.63 5.53 -5.51
N GLN A 126 -37.62 5.83 -6.34
CA GLN A 126 -37.70 6.91 -7.34
C GLN A 126 -38.57 6.52 -8.54
N HIS A 127 -38.65 5.24 -8.88
CA HIS A 127 -39.54 4.75 -9.93
C HIS A 127 -41.00 4.66 -9.46
N SER A 128 -41.26 4.41 -8.17
CA SER A 128 -42.63 4.47 -7.61
C SER A 128 -43.13 5.91 -7.43
N SER A 129 -42.22 6.87 -7.27
CA SER A 129 -42.49 8.30 -7.29
C SER A 129 -42.21 8.87 -8.68
N GLN A 130 -42.94 8.39 -9.69
CA GLN A 130 -43.04 9.08 -10.98
C GLN A 130 -43.48 10.52 -10.73
N ARG A 131 -42.45 11.38 -10.74
CA ARG A 131 -42.43 12.83 -10.76
C ARG A 131 -43.79 13.41 -11.14
N SER A 132 -44.50 13.96 -10.16
CA SER A 132 -45.46 15.03 -10.45
C SER A 132 -44.69 16.07 -11.25
N ARG A 133 -45.05 16.25 -12.51
CA ARG A 133 -44.50 17.29 -13.38
C ARG A 133 -44.69 18.62 -12.66
N ILE A 134 -43.60 19.17 -12.12
CA ILE A 134 -43.60 20.52 -11.56
C ILE A 134 -43.52 21.44 -12.77
N ASP A 135 -44.66 21.98 -13.17
CA ASP A 135 -44.73 22.99 -14.21
C ASP A 135 -44.17 24.31 -13.65
N PHE A 136 -42.93 24.60 -14.02
CA PHE A 136 -42.34 25.93 -13.79
C PHE A 136 -42.98 26.89 -14.77
N THR A 137 -43.86 27.76 -14.29
CA THR A 137 -44.39 28.86 -15.09
C THR A 137 -43.22 29.76 -15.51
N ALA A 138 -42.92 29.80 -16.80
CA ALA A 138 -41.99 30.78 -17.34
C ALA A 138 -42.60 32.17 -17.12
N GLY A 139 -41.91 33.00 -16.32
CA GLY A 139 -42.25 34.42 -16.23
C GLY A 139 -42.24 35.03 -17.63
N SER A 140 -43.29 35.77 -17.95
CA SER A 140 -43.42 36.50 -19.21
C SER A 140 -42.23 37.44 -19.41
N SER A 141 -41.27 37.02 -20.23
CA SER A 141 -40.34 37.92 -20.89
C SER A 141 -40.48 37.73 -22.39
N SER A 142 -40.99 38.78 -23.01
CA SER A 142 -41.16 38.98 -24.45
C SER A 142 -39.96 38.54 -25.29
N SER A 143 -40.28 37.75 -26.31
CA SER A 143 -39.69 37.68 -27.66
C SER A 143 -38.18 37.47 -27.88
N ALA A 144 -37.95 36.51 -28.79
CA ALA A 144 -36.86 36.43 -29.78
C ALA A 144 -35.54 35.79 -29.35
N HIS A 145 -35.33 34.53 -29.77
CA HIS A 145 -34.46 34.19 -30.91
C HIS A 145 -34.43 32.66 -31.08
N ARG A 146 -34.80 32.16 -32.27
CA ARG A 146 -34.66 30.74 -32.62
C ARG A 146 -33.21 30.49 -33.00
N GLN A 147 -32.49 29.65 -32.26
CA GLN A 147 -31.32 28.95 -32.78
C GLN A 147 -31.36 27.48 -32.35
N ARG A 148 -31.48 26.63 -33.37
CA ARG A 148 -31.41 25.17 -33.29
C ARG A 148 -29.97 24.77 -32.98
N VAL A 149 -29.73 24.19 -31.81
CA VAL A 149 -28.47 23.51 -31.47
C VAL A 149 -28.72 22.03 -31.23
N GLU A 150 -27.83 21.26 -31.84
CA GLU A 150 -27.84 19.83 -32.05
C GLU A 150 -27.47 19.07 -30.76
N ALA A 151 -28.04 17.88 -30.58
CA ALA A 151 -28.00 17.10 -29.34
C ALA A 151 -26.57 16.65 -28.96
N GLY A 152 -25.98 17.29 -27.95
CA GLY A 152 -24.77 16.85 -27.27
C GLY A 152 -25.07 15.80 -26.19
N LYS A 153 -24.38 14.66 -26.26
CA LYS A 153 -24.42 13.56 -25.27
C LYS A 153 -24.02 14.06 -23.86
N PRO A 154 -24.63 13.58 -22.75
CA PRO A 154 -24.23 14.02 -21.42
C PRO A 154 -22.84 13.49 -21.06
N GLY A 155 -21.93 14.42 -20.75
CA GLY A 155 -20.56 14.13 -20.33
C GLY A 155 -20.53 13.38 -19.00
N ARG A 156 -19.81 12.26 -18.98
CA ARG A 156 -19.47 11.50 -17.78
C ARG A 156 -18.43 12.28 -16.98
N HIS A 157 -18.79 12.76 -15.80
CA HIS A 157 -17.86 13.41 -14.86
C HIS A 157 -16.77 12.42 -14.43
N GLN A 158 -15.52 12.63 -14.89
CA GLN A 158 -14.33 11.89 -14.44
C GLN A 158 -13.47 12.83 -13.56
N PRO A 159 -13.32 12.58 -12.26
CA PRO A 159 -12.66 13.50 -11.33
C PRO A 159 -11.13 13.37 -11.31
N TYR A 160 -10.51 12.67 -12.27
CA TYR A 160 -9.06 12.52 -12.32
C TYR A 160 -8.56 12.53 -13.77
N ASN A 161 -8.36 13.73 -14.32
CA ASN A 161 -7.55 13.91 -15.52
C ASN A 161 -6.43 14.92 -15.23
N PRO A 162 -5.18 14.47 -15.00
CA PRO A 162 -4.04 15.35 -14.78
C PRO A 162 -3.37 15.64 -16.12
N SER A 163 -3.97 16.50 -16.95
CA SER A 163 -3.30 16.90 -18.20
C SER A 163 -3.71 18.29 -18.68
N ASN A 164 -3.30 19.33 -17.93
CA ASN A 164 -2.97 20.61 -18.55
C ASN A 164 -1.98 21.44 -17.69
N ARG A 165 -0.68 21.17 -17.83
CA ARG A 165 0.38 22.14 -17.53
C ARG A 165 1.27 22.21 -18.78
N GLY A 166 1.25 23.38 -19.41
CA GLY A 166 1.83 23.60 -20.73
C GLY A 166 3.35 23.44 -20.78
N GLY A 167 3.82 23.01 -21.95
CA GLY A 167 5.21 23.00 -22.37
C GLY A 167 5.25 22.75 -23.88
N ALA A 168 5.50 23.81 -24.64
CA ALA A 168 5.43 23.85 -26.10
C ALA A 168 6.68 23.24 -26.74
N TYR A 169 6.51 22.27 -27.66
CA TYR A 169 7.50 21.96 -28.71
C TYR A 169 6.77 21.51 -29.98
N ARG A 170 7.27 21.99 -31.12
CA ARG A 170 6.67 21.96 -32.46
C ARG A 170 6.90 20.65 -33.21
N SER A 171 6.20 20.54 -34.37
CA SER A 171 6.55 19.76 -35.57
C SER A 171 6.08 18.30 -35.56
N ALA A 172 5.61 17.65 -36.61
CA ALA A 172 5.09 17.94 -37.96
C ALA A 172 4.65 16.58 -38.54
N GLY A 173 3.78 16.58 -39.56
CA GLY A 173 3.37 15.38 -40.33
C GLY A 173 1.98 14.88 -39.91
N GLU A 174 0.91 15.14 -40.66
CA GLU A 174 0.54 14.40 -41.88
C GLU A 174 0.40 12.91 -41.53
N GLY A 175 -0.77 12.30 -41.38
CA GLY A 175 -1.95 12.32 -42.23
C GLY A 175 -2.32 10.85 -42.52
N VAL A 176 -3.62 10.58 -42.72
CA VAL A 176 -4.19 9.36 -43.33
C VAL A 176 -4.52 8.15 -42.41
N LEU A 177 -5.76 8.18 -41.92
CA LEU A 177 -6.86 7.20 -42.09
C LEU A 177 -6.52 5.71 -42.32
N GLY A 178 -7.19 4.83 -41.57
CA GLY A 178 -7.45 3.46 -42.03
C GLY A 178 -7.95 2.50 -40.96
N GLY A 179 -9.27 2.35 -40.83
CA GLY A 179 -9.89 1.25 -40.10
C GLY A 179 -9.74 -0.08 -40.87
N GLY A 180 -9.72 -1.21 -40.15
CA GLY A 180 -9.64 -2.52 -40.80
C GLY A 180 -9.59 -3.68 -39.82
N TYR A 181 -10.74 -4.32 -39.66
CA TYR A 181 -11.00 -5.63 -39.04
C TYR A 181 -10.22 -6.73 -39.78
N GLY A 182 -9.64 -7.70 -39.06
CA GLY A 182 -8.99 -8.85 -39.73
C GLY A 182 -8.32 -9.88 -38.82
N LYS A 183 -9.09 -10.92 -38.48
CA LYS A 183 -8.72 -12.32 -38.16
C LYS A 183 -7.22 -12.71 -38.05
N GLY A 184 -6.89 -13.22 -36.87
CA GLY A 184 -6.26 -14.53 -36.61
C GLY A 184 -5.10 -15.02 -37.48
N ARG A 185 -3.95 -15.23 -36.85
CA ARG A 185 -3.01 -16.31 -37.21
C ARG A 185 -2.37 -16.93 -35.97
N ASP A 186 -2.24 -18.25 -36.08
CA ASP A 186 -1.64 -19.23 -35.18
C ASP A 186 -0.38 -18.78 -34.44
N ARG A 187 -0.34 -19.21 -33.17
CA ARG A 187 0.89 -19.30 -32.39
C ARG A 187 1.56 -20.62 -32.74
N SER A 188 2.75 -20.55 -33.32
CA SER A 188 3.69 -21.66 -33.30
C SER A 188 5.08 -21.18 -32.92
N ARG A 189 5.52 -21.69 -31.77
CA ARG A 189 6.83 -22.34 -31.60
C ARG A 189 8.05 -21.42 -31.57
N TRP A 190 8.43 -21.01 -30.37
CA TRP A 190 9.84 -20.76 -30.03
C TRP A 190 10.52 -22.10 -29.77
N GLY A 191 11.58 -22.36 -30.52
CA GLY A 191 12.71 -23.16 -30.07
C GLY A 191 13.71 -22.29 -29.32
#